data_AF-A0A7R8ZMN6-F1
#
_entry.id   AF-A0A7R8ZMN6-F1
#
_cell.length_a   1.000
_cell.length_b   1.000
_cell.length_c   1.000
_cell.angle_alpha   90.00
_cell.angle_beta   90.00
_cell.angle_gamma   90.00
#
_symmetry.space_group_name_H-M   'P 1'
#
loop_
_entity.id
_entity.type
_entity.pdbx_description
1 polymer ?
#
loop_
_entity_poly.entity_id
_entity_poly.type
_entity_poly.pdbx_seq_one_letter_code
_entity_poly.pdbx_strand_id
1 'polypeptide(L)'
;MKRTFQPSKLVRARRHGFRSRMATKNGRRVISARRAKGHRLKKRSDFLLVQQKGRKWISKGMIVEIYDNNNLGLRCGLTVSKKVSKLAILRNRVKRRIRAVSCDVLPEYTAQNLDIVLIGRIGTQNRQYEDLCNDLRWCLKKMEILPDLKK
;
A
#
# COMPACT_ATOMS: atom_id res chain seq x y z
N MET A 1 26.70 -8.61 18.42
CA MET A 1 26.15 -7.28 18.83
C MET A 1 24.66 -7.41 19.16
N LYS A 2 24.26 -7.15 20.41
CA LYS A 2 22.85 -7.24 20.87
C LYS A 2 22.09 -5.94 20.53
N ARG A 3 20.78 -6.01 20.25
CA ARG A 3 19.94 -4.82 19.95
C ARG A 3 19.64 -4.02 21.21
N THR A 4 19.68 -2.69 21.12
CA THR A 4 19.38 -1.73 22.21
C THR A 4 17.91 -1.72 22.65
N PHE A 5 16.97 -2.06 21.76
CA PHE A 5 15.55 -2.18 22.10
C PHE A 5 15.12 -3.65 22.07
N GLN A 6 14.84 -4.21 23.25
CA GLN A 6 14.37 -5.60 23.43
C GLN A 6 13.00 -5.63 24.13
N PRO A 7 11.92 -5.24 23.45
CA PRO A 7 10.60 -5.21 24.07
C PRO A 7 10.07 -6.61 24.35
N SER A 8 9.48 -6.81 25.54
CA SER A 8 8.78 -8.05 25.88
C SER A 8 7.56 -8.26 24.97
N LYS A 9 7.54 -9.40 24.28
CA LYS A 9 6.40 -9.81 23.42
C LYS A 9 5.13 -9.99 24.25
N LEU A 10 5.26 -10.55 25.45
CA LEU A 10 4.16 -10.83 26.36
C LEU A 10 3.53 -9.54 26.89
N VAL A 11 4.34 -8.59 27.37
CA VAL A 11 3.84 -7.28 27.83
C VAL A 11 3.15 -6.53 26.70
N ARG A 12 3.74 -6.53 25.50
CA ARG A 12 3.14 -5.90 24.31
C ARG A 12 1.80 -6.54 23.95
N ALA A 13 1.70 -7.87 23.97
CA ALA A 13 0.46 -8.57 23.65
C ALA A 13 -0.63 -8.29 24.69
N ARG A 14 -0.30 -8.25 25.99
CA ARG A 14 -1.25 -7.90 27.05
C ARG A 14 -1.73 -6.45 26.96
N ARG A 15 -0.81 -5.48 26.80
CA ARG A 15 -1.12 -4.03 26.83
C ARG A 15 -1.74 -3.51 25.52
N HIS A 16 -1.37 -4.10 24.38
CA HIS A 16 -1.74 -3.57 23.07
C HIS A 16 -2.34 -4.60 22.11
N GLY A 17 -2.51 -5.84 22.54
CA GLY A 17 -3.06 -6.91 21.72
C GLY A 17 -4.57 -6.79 21.47
N PHE A 18 -5.08 -7.72 20.68
CA PHE A 18 -6.46 -7.71 20.21
C PHE A 18 -7.47 -7.74 21.36
N ARG A 19 -7.31 -8.66 22.33
CA ARG A 19 -8.22 -8.80 23.49
C ARG A 19 -8.31 -7.51 24.32
N SER A 20 -7.16 -6.88 24.61
CA SER A 20 -7.10 -5.59 25.33
C SER A 20 -7.80 -4.46 24.56
N ARG A 21 -7.65 -4.42 23.22
CA ARG A 21 -8.37 -3.44 22.39
C ARG A 21 -9.87 -3.71 22.35
N MET A 22 -10.32 -4.95 22.32
CA MET A 22 -11.75 -5.28 22.28
C MET A 22 -12.49 -4.95 23.59
N ALA A 23 -11.79 -4.92 24.74
CA ALA A 23 -12.39 -4.62 26.04
C ALA A 23 -12.95 -3.19 26.16
N THR A 24 -12.35 -2.21 25.48
CA THR A 24 -12.75 -0.79 25.59
C THR A 24 -13.54 -0.32 24.37
N LYS A 25 -14.46 0.64 24.54
CA LYS A 25 -15.20 1.27 23.42
C LYS A 25 -14.23 1.91 22.41
N ASN A 26 -13.22 2.63 22.90
CA ASN A 26 -12.19 3.24 22.07
C ASN A 26 -11.33 2.22 21.32
N GLY A 27 -10.95 1.12 21.96
CA GLY A 27 -10.18 0.08 21.30
C GLY A 27 -10.99 -0.67 20.24
N ARG A 28 -12.29 -0.94 20.49
CA ARG A 28 -13.22 -1.47 19.47
C ARG A 28 -13.34 -0.53 18.27
N ARG A 29 -13.49 0.78 18.50
CA ARG A 29 -13.52 1.81 17.44
C ARG A 29 -12.24 1.80 16.60
N VAL A 30 -11.07 1.70 17.22
CA VAL A 30 -9.78 1.59 16.52
C VAL A 30 -9.70 0.32 15.66
N ILE A 31 -10.16 -0.82 16.15
CA ILE A 31 -10.17 -2.08 15.39
C ILE A 31 -11.15 -2.02 14.24
N SER A 32 -12.35 -1.47 14.46
CA SER A 32 -13.37 -1.26 13.43
C SER A 32 -12.82 -0.36 12.32
N ALA A 33 -12.26 0.81 12.64
CA ALA A 33 -11.64 1.71 11.67
C ALA A 33 -10.50 1.04 10.89
N ARG A 34 -9.68 0.20 11.53
CA ARG A 34 -8.61 -0.56 10.85
C ARG A 34 -9.13 -1.63 9.90
N ARG A 35 -10.28 -2.25 10.21
CA ARG A 35 -10.94 -3.24 9.35
C ARG A 35 -11.67 -2.56 8.19
N ALA A 36 -12.37 -1.47 8.48
CA ALA A 36 -13.03 -0.61 7.50
C ALA A 36 -12.06 0.00 6.48
N LYS A 37 -10.78 0.14 6.83
CA LYS A 37 -9.68 0.46 5.88
C LYS A 37 -9.39 -0.68 4.88
N GLY A 38 -10.41 -1.44 4.47
CA GLY A 38 -10.38 -2.71 3.73
C GLY A 38 -9.69 -2.68 2.37
N HIS A 39 -9.37 -1.50 1.84
CA HIS A 39 -8.75 -1.26 0.53
C HIS A 39 -7.27 -1.64 0.42
N ARG A 40 -6.78 -2.60 1.22
CA ARG A 40 -5.37 -3.02 1.19
C ARG A 40 -5.21 -4.50 0.85
N LEU A 41 -4.42 -4.77 -0.18
CA LEU A 41 -3.96 -6.10 -0.54
C LEU A 41 -2.98 -6.63 0.52
N LYS A 42 -3.26 -7.81 1.08
CA LYS A 42 -2.52 -8.39 2.22
C LYS A 42 -1.98 -9.80 1.98
N LYS A 43 -2.76 -10.67 1.34
CA LYS A 43 -2.39 -12.08 1.19
C LYS A 43 -1.30 -12.24 0.14
N ARG A 44 -0.29 -13.05 0.44
CA ARG A 44 0.82 -13.32 -0.48
C ARG A 44 0.34 -13.92 -1.81
N SER A 45 -0.66 -14.79 -1.76
CA SER A 45 -1.32 -15.38 -2.95
C SER A 45 -1.75 -14.29 -3.93
N ASP A 46 -2.39 -13.24 -3.43
CA ASP A 46 -2.96 -12.18 -4.25
C ASP A 46 -1.84 -11.35 -4.90
N PHE A 47 -0.74 -11.08 -4.18
CA PHE A 47 0.45 -10.43 -4.75
C PHE A 47 1.09 -11.26 -5.87
N LEU A 48 1.19 -12.58 -5.69
CA LEU A 48 1.76 -13.46 -6.72
C LEU A 48 0.85 -13.50 -7.95
N LEU A 49 -0.47 -13.51 -7.74
CA LEU A 49 -1.44 -13.51 -8.80
C LEU A 49 -1.39 -12.22 -9.64
N VAL A 50 -1.31 -11.06 -8.99
CA VAL A 50 -1.09 -9.77 -9.67
C VAL A 50 0.22 -9.78 -10.45
N GLN A 51 1.30 -10.31 -9.87
CA GLN A 51 2.60 -10.37 -10.54
C GLN A 51 2.62 -11.29 -11.77
N GLN A 52 1.87 -12.41 -11.72
CA GLN A 52 1.87 -13.43 -12.78
C GLN A 52 0.89 -13.10 -13.91
N LYS A 53 -0.31 -12.61 -13.57
CA LYS A 53 -1.41 -12.40 -14.52
C LYS A 53 -1.73 -10.93 -14.78
N GLY A 54 -1.19 -10.02 -13.98
CA GLY A 54 -1.46 -8.60 -14.08
C GLY A 54 -0.71 -7.92 -15.22
N ARG A 55 -1.25 -6.77 -15.63
CA ARG A 55 -0.58 -5.83 -16.55
C ARG A 55 0.31 -4.92 -15.73
N LYS A 56 1.42 -4.45 -16.33
CA LYS A 56 2.36 -3.56 -15.64
C LYS A 56 2.78 -2.38 -16.49
N TRP A 57 2.95 -1.24 -15.84
CA TRP A 57 3.57 -0.06 -16.43
C TRP A 57 4.68 0.49 -15.53
N ILE A 58 5.72 1.01 -16.16
CA ILE A 58 6.93 1.45 -15.49
C ILE A 58 7.03 2.96 -15.61
N SER A 59 7.10 3.65 -14.47
CA SER A 59 7.45 5.07 -14.41
C SER A 59 8.87 5.26 -13.87
N LYS A 60 9.31 6.51 -13.87
CA LYS A 60 10.58 6.94 -13.28
C LYS A 60 10.60 6.71 -11.76
N GLY A 61 9.47 6.88 -11.07
CA GLY A 61 9.35 6.71 -9.62
C GLY A 61 8.97 5.32 -9.16
N MET A 62 8.11 4.61 -9.89
CA MET A 62 7.54 3.33 -9.44
C MET A 62 7.17 2.40 -10.61
N ILE A 63 6.86 1.16 -10.28
CA ILE A 63 6.19 0.22 -11.19
C ILE A 63 4.79 0.00 -10.66
N VAL A 64 3.80 0.04 -11.54
CA VAL A 64 2.40 -0.18 -11.21
C VAL A 64 1.98 -1.49 -11.88
N GLU A 65 1.58 -2.47 -11.08
CA GLU A 65 1.02 -3.74 -11.55
C GLU A 65 -0.48 -3.77 -11.21
N ILE A 66 -1.31 -4.22 -12.14
CA ILE A 66 -2.77 -4.18 -11.99
C ILE A 66 -3.36 -5.49 -12.47
N TYR A 67 -4.28 -6.01 -11.67
CA TYR A 67 -5.07 -7.18 -12.00
C TYR A 67 -6.54 -6.90 -11.69
N ASP A 68 -7.42 -7.35 -12.59
CA ASP A 68 -8.86 -7.23 -12.40
C ASP A 68 -9.31 -8.25 -11.37
N ASN A 69 -9.89 -7.79 -10.26
CA ASN A 69 -10.36 -8.65 -9.20
C ASN A 69 -11.87 -8.87 -9.36
N ASN A 70 -12.35 -10.07 -9.07
CA ASN A 70 -13.76 -10.45 -9.24
C ASN A 70 -14.68 -9.73 -8.22
N ASN A 71 -14.84 -8.41 -8.33
CA ASN A 71 -15.72 -7.53 -7.55
C ASN A 71 -15.40 -7.37 -6.06
N LEU A 72 -14.13 -7.32 -5.69
CA LEU A 72 -13.70 -7.04 -4.31
C LEU A 72 -13.43 -5.55 -4.04
N GLY A 73 -13.75 -4.68 -4.99
CA GLY A 73 -13.43 -3.27 -4.98
C GLY A 73 -11.93 -3.00 -5.14
N LEU A 74 -11.56 -1.72 -5.17
CA LEU A 74 -10.17 -1.31 -5.31
C LEU A 74 -9.34 -1.69 -4.06
N ARG A 75 -8.27 -2.48 -4.27
CA ARG A 75 -7.30 -2.88 -3.23
C ARG A 75 -5.89 -2.52 -3.66
N CYS A 76 -5.14 -1.86 -2.76
CA CYS A 76 -3.75 -1.48 -3.02
C CYS A 76 -2.73 -2.31 -2.21
N GLY A 77 -1.71 -2.81 -2.89
CA GLY A 77 -0.51 -3.45 -2.34
C GLY A 77 0.72 -2.57 -2.53
N LEU A 78 1.71 -2.69 -1.64
CA LEU A 78 2.96 -1.93 -1.71
C LEU A 78 4.15 -2.88 -1.56
N THR A 79 5.08 -2.82 -2.51
CA THR A 79 6.31 -3.64 -2.50
C THR A 79 7.55 -2.77 -2.59
N VAL A 80 8.53 -3.00 -1.72
CA VAL A 80 9.85 -2.33 -1.79
C VAL A 80 10.92 -3.38 -1.50
N SER A 81 11.71 -3.70 -2.51
CA SER A 81 12.76 -4.72 -2.41
C SER A 81 13.97 -4.19 -1.63
N LYS A 82 14.84 -5.12 -1.18
CA LYS A 82 16.15 -4.75 -0.63
C LYS A 82 17.09 -4.13 -1.68
N LYS A 83 16.81 -4.30 -2.99
CA LYS A 83 17.58 -3.69 -4.09
C LYS A 83 17.43 -2.17 -4.12
N VAL A 84 16.32 -1.62 -3.60
CA VAL A 84 16.11 -0.17 -3.51
C VAL A 84 17.04 0.46 -2.49
N SER A 85 17.24 -0.19 -1.35
CA SER A 85 18.21 0.23 -0.33
C SER A 85 18.46 -0.88 0.68
N LYS A 86 19.71 -1.02 1.11
CA LYS A 86 20.10 -1.87 2.25
C LYS A 86 19.53 -1.31 3.57
N LEU A 87 19.37 0.01 3.68
CA LEU A 87 18.88 0.69 4.88
C LEU A 87 17.36 0.55 5.02
N ALA A 88 16.90 -0.01 6.14
CA ALA A 88 15.48 -0.17 6.43
C ALA A 88 14.73 1.16 6.51
N ILE A 89 15.39 2.22 7.00
CA ILE A 89 14.83 3.57 7.14
C ILE A 89 14.45 4.12 5.76
N LEU A 90 15.35 4.00 4.77
CA LEU A 90 15.09 4.46 3.40
C LEU A 90 13.97 3.67 2.74
N ARG A 91 13.94 2.34 2.87
CA ARG A 91 12.81 1.52 2.38
C ARG A 91 11.48 1.90 3.04
N ASN A 92 11.49 2.24 4.32
CA ASN A 92 10.30 2.70 5.03
C ASN A 92 9.88 4.11 4.59
N ARG A 93 10.83 4.98 4.23
CA ARG A 93 10.54 6.29 3.61
C ARG A 93 9.85 6.10 2.26
N VAL A 94 10.38 5.24 1.39
CA VAL A 94 9.77 4.89 0.09
C VAL A 94 8.35 4.35 0.29
N LYS A 95 8.15 3.34 1.17
CA LYS A 95 6.81 2.81 1.47
C LYS A 95 5.84 3.87 1.99
N ARG A 96 6.31 4.84 2.79
CA ARG A 96 5.48 5.93 3.30
C ARG A 96 5.08 6.89 2.18
N ARG A 97 6.02 7.27 1.31
CA ARG A 97 5.75 8.14 0.15
C ARG A 97 4.73 7.52 -0.79
N ILE A 98 4.94 6.26 -1.21
CA ILE A 98 4.00 5.58 -2.11
C ILE A 98 2.63 5.41 -1.47
N ARG A 99 2.58 5.15 -0.15
CA ARG A 99 1.30 5.09 0.57
C ARG A 99 0.55 6.41 0.53
N ALA A 100 1.25 7.54 0.72
CA ALA A 100 0.63 8.86 0.64
C ALA A 100 0.05 9.08 -0.77
N VAL A 101 0.86 8.87 -1.81
CA VAL A 101 0.42 8.97 -3.21
C VAL A 101 -0.79 8.08 -3.50
N SER A 102 -0.78 6.83 -3.03
CA SER A 102 -1.92 5.92 -3.21
C SER A 102 -3.19 6.39 -2.51
N CYS A 103 -3.06 7.05 -1.36
CA CYS A 103 -4.20 7.59 -0.63
C CYS A 103 -4.79 8.83 -1.29
N ASP A 104 -3.99 9.61 -2.01
CA ASP A 104 -4.45 10.83 -2.67
C ASP A 104 -5.03 10.56 -4.06
N VAL A 105 -4.44 9.62 -4.82
CA VAL A 105 -4.81 9.37 -6.22
C VAL A 105 -5.88 8.28 -6.36
N LEU A 106 -5.74 7.14 -5.66
CA LEU A 106 -6.64 5.99 -5.87
C LEU A 106 -8.12 6.21 -5.47
N PRO A 107 -8.48 7.13 -4.57
CA PRO A 107 -9.89 7.44 -4.32
C PRO A 107 -10.65 7.94 -5.55
N GLU A 108 -9.95 8.44 -6.58
CA GLU A 108 -10.57 8.87 -7.85
C GLU A 108 -10.97 7.67 -8.74
N TYR A 109 -10.64 6.43 -8.37
CA TYR A 109 -10.78 5.22 -9.20
C TYR A 109 -11.56 4.10 -8.49
N THR A 110 -12.36 4.44 -7.47
CA THR A 110 -12.99 3.49 -6.56
C THR A 110 -14.09 2.62 -7.17
N ALA A 111 -14.72 3.04 -8.27
CA ALA A 111 -15.73 2.26 -8.96
C ALA A 111 -15.14 1.02 -9.65
N GLN A 112 -13.82 0.96 -9.81
CA GLN A 112 -13.15 -0.16 -10.45
C GLN A 112 -12.78 -1.26 -9.46
N ASN A 113 -12.95 -2.51 -9.88
CA ASN A 113 -12.67 -3.70 -9.07
C ASN A 113 -11.24 -4.19 -9.31
N LEU A 114 -10.26 -3.42 -8.87
CA LEU A 114 -8.85 -3.66 -9.21
C LEU A 114 -7.97 -4.01 -8.01
N ASP A 115 -7.08 -4.97 -8.21
CA ASP A 115 -5.90 -5.17 -7.38
C ASP A 115 -4.71 -4.42 -7.98
N ILE A 116 -4.26 -3.37 -7.29
CA ILE A 116 -3.14 -2.53 -7.72
C ILE A 116 -1.95 -2.79 -6.80
N VAL A 117 -0.80 -3.18 -7.34
CA VAL A 117 0.46 -3.32 -6.60
C VAL A 117 1.44 -2.25 -7.06
N LEU A 118 1.84 -1.38 -6.12
CA LEU A 118 2.82 -0.32 -6.36
C LEU A 118 4.20 -0.77 -5.86
N ILE A 119 5.16 -0.82 -6.78
CA ILE A 119 6.54 -1.23 -6.49
C ILE A 119 7.43 0.00 -6.49
N GLY A 120 8.05 0.28 -5.34
CA GLY A 120 8.98 1.41 -5.22
C GLY A 120 10.31 1.14 -5.90
N ARG A 121 10.80 2.11 -6.66
CA ARG A 121 12.15 2.11 -7.27
C ARG A 121 13.09 3.05 -6.50
N ILE A 122 14.38 3.02 -6.85
CA ILE A 122 15.40 3.92 -6.27
C ILE A 122 14.99 5.40 -6.46
N GLY A 123 14.43 5.75 -7.63
CA GLY A 123 13.95 7.09 -7.94
C GLY A 123 12.84 7.62 -7.04
N THR A 124 12.07 6.75 -6.35
CA THR A 124 10.98 7.19 -5.46
C THR A 124 11.44 8.06 -4.29
N GLN A 125 12.69 7.87 -3.83
CA GLN A 125 13.12 8.42 -2.55
C GLN A 125 13.21 9.95 -2.57
N ASN A 126 13.82 10.49 -3.62
CA ASN A 126 14.18 11.91 -3.73
C ASN A 126 13.35 12.68 -4.74
N ARG A 127 12.49 11.99 -5.51
CA ARG A 127 11.61 12.66 -6.47
C ARG A 127 10.60 13.57 -5.77
N GLN A 128 10.22 14.68 -6.41
CA GLN A 128 9.19 15.56 -5.88
C GLN A 128 7.86 14.81 -5.70
N TYR A 129 7.07 15.23 -4.72
CA TYR A 129 5.82 14.53 -4.39
C TYR A 129 4.82 14.59 -5.54
N GLU A 130 4.64 15.78 -6.11
CA GLU A 130 3.70 16.01 -7.21
C GLU A 130 4.01 15.12 -8.42
N ASP A 131 5.31 15.00 -8.76
CA ASP A 131 5.73 14.12 -9.84
C ASP A 131 5.42 12.64 -9.59
N LEU A 132 5.37 12.19 -8.32
CA LEU A 132 4.98 10.82 -7.99
C LEU A 132 3.48 10.61 -8.12
N CYS A 133 2.67 11.63 -7.82
CA CYS A 133 1.23 11.61 -8.11
C CYS A 133 1.00 11.54 -9.62
N ASN A 134 1.72 12.37 -10.38
CA ASN A 134 1.63 12.40 -11.84
C ASN A 134 2.13 11.10 -12.48
N ASP A 135 3.18 10.48 -11.94
CA ASP A 135 3.60 9.13 -12.35
C ASP A 135 2.48 8.11 -12.23
N LEU A 136 1.78 8.10 -11.08
CA LEU A 136 0.73 7.12 -10.84
C LEU A 136 -0.44 7.37 -11.79
N ARG A 137 -0.90 8.62 -11.93
CA ARG A 137 -1.94 8.99 -12.90
C ARG A 137 -1.55 8.63 -14.33
N TRP A 138 -0.31 8.88 -14.71
CA TRP A 138 0.21 8.55 -16.04
C TRP A 138 0.22 7.04 -16.30
N CYS A 139 0.67 6.23 -15.32
CA CYS A 139 0.60 4.77 -15.40
C CYS A 139 -0.84 4.27 -15.53
N LEU A 140 -1.77 4.79 -14.72
CA LEU A 140 -3.18 4.40 -14.78
C LEU A 140 -3.80 4.77 -16.14
N LYS A 141 -3.56 5.99 -16.62
CA LYS A 141 -4.02 6.44 -17.95
C LYS A 141 -3.48 5.56 -19.07
N LYS A 142 -2.21 5.15 -19.00
CA LYS A 142 -1.59 4.24 -19.98
C LYS A 142 -2.16 2.83 -19.96
N MET A 143 -2.76 2.42 -18.84
CA MET A 143 -3.47 1.15 -18.70
C MET A 143 -4.98 1.29 -18.92
N GLU A 144 -5.43 2.41 -19.52
CA GLU A 144 -6.83 2.70 -19.85
C GLU A 144 -7.76 2.75 -18.63
N ILE A 145 -7.18 2.96 -17.44
CA ILE A 145 -7.92 3.12 -16.20
C ILE A 145 -8.28 4.60 -16.07
N LEU A 146 -9.55 4.88 -16.34
CA LEU A 146 -10.10 6.22 -16.25
C LEU A 146 -10.60 6.52 -14.83
N PRO A 147 -10.45 7.76 -14.35
CA PRO A 147 -11.03 8.17 -13.09
C PRO A 147 -12.55 8.11 -13.17
N ASP A 148 -13.18 7.83 -12.04
CA ASP A 148 -14.62 7.90 -11.89
C ASP A 148 -15.02 9.35 -12.16
N LEU A 149 -15.80 9.59 -13.22
CA LEU A 149 -16.41 10.89 -13.48
C LEU A 149 -17.26 11.22 -12.27
N LYS A 150 -16.77 12.12 -11.41
CA LYS A 150 -17.52 12.57 -10.23
C LYS A 150 -18.86 13.15 -10.68
N LYS A 151 -19.94 12.64 -10.10
CA LYS A 151 -21.12 13.46 -9.77
C LYS A 151 -20.72 14.49 -8.73
#